data_AF-A0A0B1S794-F1
#
_entry.id   AF-A0A0B1S794-F1
#
_cell.length_a   1.000
_cell.length_b   1.000
_cell.length_c   1.000
_cell.angle_alpha   90.00
_cell.angle_beta   90.00
_cell.angle_gamma   90.00
#
_symmetry.space_group_name_H-M   'P 1'
#
loop_
_entity.id
_entity.type
_entity.pdbx_description
1 polymer ?
#
loop_
_entity_poly.entity_id
_entity_poly.type
_entity_poly.pdbx_seq_one_letter_code
_entity_poly.pdbx_strand_id
1 'polypeptide(L)'
;MAYILAKQKPNWEPGTKSGYHAITYGWIVDQIVRRGDPKGRSVGQFFKEEVADKYGIDFHIGLPKSEEHTMSRLSMPSTAHLLKEIIHDP
;
A
#
# COMPACT_ATOMS: atom_id res chain seq x y z
N MET A 1 -14.24 -3.78 5.35
CA MET A 1 -14.04 -2.35 4.97
C MET A 1 -14.53 -2.01 3.58
N ALA A 2 -14.12 -2.72 2.52
CA ALA A 2 -14.52 -2.36 1.15
C ALA A 2 -16.04 -2.26 0.91
N TYR A 3 -16.85 -3.12 1.56
CA TYR A 3 -18.31 -3.03 1.51
C TYR A 3 -18.87 -1.70 2.08
N ILE A 4 -18.25 -1.19 3.15
CA ILE A 4 -18.63 0.09 3.77
C ILE A 4 -18.31 1.24 2.80
N LEU A 5 -17.12 1.22 2.20
CA LEU A 5 -16.71 2.22 1.22
C LEU A 5 -17.61 2.22 -0.02
N ALA A 6 -17.98 1.05 -0.54
CA ALA A 6 -18.87 0.93 -1.69
C ALA A 6 -20.26 1.53 -1.46
N LYS A 7 -20.70 1.60 -0.20
CA LYS A 7 -21.97 2.21 0.21
C LYS A 7 -21.86 3.70 0.54
N GLN A 8 -20.64 4.23 0.65
CA GLN A 8 -20.42 5.61 1.02
C GLN A 8 -20.79 6.54 -0.14
N LYS A 9 -21.50 7.63 0.16
CA LYS A 9 -21.67 8.73 -0.81
C LYS A 9 -20.29 9.38 -1.07
N PRO A 10 -19.88 9.58 -2.33
CA PRO A 10 -18.68 10.33 -2.64
C PRO A 10 -18.72 11.74 -2.04
N ASN A 11 -17.59 12.23 -1.53
CA ASN A 11 -17.50 13.57 -0.94
C ASN A 11 -17.71 14.69 -1.97
N TRP A 12 -17.45 14.38 -3.24
CA TRP A 12 -17.65 15.25 -4.40
C TRP A 12 -18.03 14.38 -5.61
N GLU A 13 -18.52 15.01 -6.67
CA GLU A 13 -18.85 14.33 -7.91
C GLU A 13 -17.59 13.65 -8.50
N PRO A 14 -17.62 12.33 -8.81
CA PRO A 14 -16.48 11.64 -9.38
C PRO A 14 -15.95 12.33 -10.65
N GLY A 15 -14.62 12.47 -10.75
CA GLY A 15 -13.96 13.12 -11.89
C GLY A 15 -13.83 14.65 -11.78
N THR A 16 -14.50 15.31 -10.83
CA THR A 16 -14.45 16.78 -10.70
C THR A 16 -13.33 17.29 -9.79
N LYS A 17 -12.90 16.48 -8.82
CA LYS A 17 -11.83 16.79 -7.87
C LYS A 17 -11.01 15.54 -7.55
N SER A 18 -9.77 15.76 -7.12
CA SER A 18 -8.89 14.71 -6.60
C SER A 18 -8.68 14.90 -5.10
N GLY A 19 -8.62 13.79 -4.38
CA GLY A 19 -8.29 13.75 -2.96
C GLY A 19 -7.43 12.52 -2.69
N TYR A 20 -6.42 12.66 -1.85
CA TYR A 20 -5.53 11.55 -1.55
C TYR A 20 -6.20 10.54 -0.63
N HIS A 21 -6.43 9.32 -1.13
CA HIS A 21 -7.02 8.21 -0.39
C HIS A 21 -5.96 7.48 0.47
N ALA A 22 -5.39 8.18 1.45
CA ALA A 22 -4.21 7.74 2.21
C ALA A 22 -4.29 6.30 2.75
N ILE A 23 -5.49 5.86 3.15
CA ILE A 23 -5.73 4.50 3.67
C ILE A 23 -6.67 3.70 2.76
N THR A 24 -7.75 4.34 2.29
CA THR A 24 -8.85 3.64 1.61
C THR A 24 -8.50 3.17 0.20
N TYR A 25 -7.44 3.72 -0.41
CA TYR A 25 -6.99 3.37 -1.76
C TYR A 25 -6.67 1.87 -1.88
N GLY A 26 -5.91 1.32 -0.92
CA GLY A 26 -5.52 -0.09 -0.93
C GLY A 26 -6.73 -1.04 -0.93
N TRP A 27 -7.78 -0.72 -0.18
CA TRP A 27 -9.00 -1.53 -0.14
C TRP A 27 -9.80 -1.45 -1.45
N ILE A 28 -9.83 -0.28 -2.10
CA ILE A 28 -10.50 -0.10 -3.39
C ILE A 28 -9.75 -0.91 -4.47
N VAL A 29 -8.42 -0.78 -4.52
CA VAL A 29 -7.57 -1.50 -5.49
C VAL A 29 -7.66 -3.00 -5.30
N ASP A 30 -7.63 -3.52 -4.06
CA ASP A 30 -7.79 -4.95 -3.80
C ASP A 30 -9.10 -5.51 -4.37
N GLN A 31 -10.18 -4.74 -4.29
CA GLN A 31 -11.48 -5.15 -4.84
C GLN A 31 -11.55 -5.12 -6.36
N ILE A 32 -10.79 -4.21 -7.00
CA ILE A 32 -10.65 -4.18 -8.46
C ILE A 32 -9.84 -5.40 -8.91
N VAL A 33 -8.68 -5.65 -8.29
CA VAL A 33 -7.81 -6.80 -8.63
C VAL A 33 -8.56 -8.11 -8.46
N ARG A 34 -9.23 -8.34 -7.33
CA ARG A 34 -9.99 -9.58 -7.09
C ARG A 34 -11.10 -9.85 -8.11
N ARG A 35 -11.72 -8.80 -8.66
CA ARG A 35 -12.78 -8.93 -9.66
C ARG A 35 -12.25 -9.07 -11.08
N GLY A 36 -11.09 -8.46 -11.36
CA GLY A 36 -10.46 -8.50 -12.68
C GLY A 36 -9.55 -9.71 -12.90
N ASP A 37 -8.94 -10.24 -11.85
CA ASP A 37 -8.09 -11.43 -11.91
C ASP A 37 -8.95 -12.70 -12.01
N PRO A 38 -8.79 -13.53 -13.06
CA PRO A 38 -9.59 -14.75 -13.22
C PRO A 38 -9.45 -15.75 -12.06
N LYS A 39 -8.33 -15.69 -11.31
CA LYS A 39 -8.09 -16.53 -10.14
C LYS A 39 -8.68 -15.94 -8.84
N GLY A 40 -9.23 -14.74 -8.88
CA GLY A 40 -9.85 -14.07 -7.72
C GLY A 40 -8.87 -13.69 -6.61
N ARG A 41 -7.55 -13.59 -6.92
CA ARG A 41 -6.51 -13.37 -5.92
C ARG A 41 -6.61 -11.98 -5.30
N SER A 42 -6.10 -11.85 -4.07
CA SER A 42 -5.90 -10.54 -3.43
C SER A 42 -4.87 -9.71 -4.17
N VAL A 43 -4.84 -8.39 -3.95
CA VAL A 43 -3.78 -7.55 -4.51
C VAL A 43 -2.39 -8.01 -4.08
N GLY A 44 -2.22 -8.46 -2.84
CA GLY A 44 -0.93 -8.92 -2.34
C GLY A 44 -0.49 -10.24 -2.96
N GLN A 45 -1.40 -11.20 -3.13
CA GLN A 45 -1.09 -12.47 -3.79
C GLN A 45 -0.82 -12.26 -5.28
N PHE A 46 -1.63 -11.45 -5.95
CA PHE A 46 -1.41 -11.10 -7.35
C PHE A 46 -0.04 -10.42 -7.53
N PHE A 47 0.29 -9.43 -6.71
CA PHE A 47 1.59 -8.77 -6.77
C PHE A 47 2.75 -9.74 -6.55
N LYS A 48 2.64 -10.62 -5.53
CA LYS A 48 3.66 -11.63 -5.25
C LYS A 48 3.92 -12.51 -6.48
N GLU A 49 2.87 -13.12 -7.02
CA GLU A 49 3.00 -14.13 -8.08
C GLU A 49 3.30 -13.51 -9.46
N GLU A 50 2.72 -12.35 -9.77
CA GLU A 50 2.80 -11.76 -11.11
C GLU A 50 3.91 -10.73 -11.26
N VAL A 51 4.47 -10.23 -10.16
CA VAL A 51 5.50 -9.19 -10.15
C VAL A 51 6.70 -9.61 -9.30
N ALA A 52 6.54 -9.77 -7.98
CA ALA A 52 7.67 -9.94 -7.08
C ALA A 52 8.48 -11.20 -7.38
N ASP A 53 7.81 -12.36 -7.46
CA ASP A 53 8.45 -13.66 -7.71
C ASP A 53 9.08 -13.71 -9.12
N LYS A 54 8.44 -13.10 -10.12
CA LYS A 54 8.95 -13.10 -11.51
C LYS A 54 10.23 -12.30 -11.68
N TYR A 55 10.40 -11.25 -10.88
CA TYR A 55 11.53 -10.33 -10.99
C TYR A 55 12.49 -10.40 -9.80
N GLY A 56 12.28 -11.33 -8.86
CA GLY A 56 13.12 -11.49 -7.67
C GLY A 56 13.11 -10.25 -6.76
N ILE A 57 11.97 -9.58 -6.63
CA ILE A 57 11.83 -8.35 -5.84
C ILE A 57 11.48 -8.70 -4.39
N ASP A 58 12.29 -8.25 -3.44
CA ASP A 58 11.99 -8.37 -2.01
C ASP A 58 11.04 -7.25 -1.56
N PHE A 59 9.76 -7.40 -1.88
CA PHE A 59 8.70 -6.49 -1.47
C PHE A 59 7.42 -7.27 -1.15
N HIS A 60 6.77 -6.93 -0.04
CA HIS A 60 5.62 -7.68 0.47
C HIS A 60 4.41 -6.78 0.74
N ILE A 61 3.25 -7.18 0.23
CA ILE A 61 1.95 -6.66 0.64
C ILE A 61 1.32 -7.72 1.55
N GLY A 62 1.56 -7.57 2.86
CA GLY A 62 1.29 -8.60 3.86
C GLY A 62 2.47 -9.58 3.95
N LEU A 63 3.41 -9.29 4.84
CA LEU A 63 4.61 -10.10 5.02
C LEU A 63 4.26 -11.48 5.61
N PRO A 64 4.75 -12.60 5.03
CA PRO A 64 4.61 -13.91 5.63
C PRO A 64 5.30 -13.99 6.99
N LYS A 65 4.71 -14.75 7.93
CA LYS A 65 5.27 -14.92 9.27
C LYS A 65 6.69 -15.53 9.26
N SER A 66 7.01 -16.35 8.26
CA SER A 66 8.37 -16.89 8.09
C SER A 66 9.43 -15.80 7.92
N GLU A 67 9.06 -14.69 7.28
CA GLU A 67 9.95 -13.57 6.96
C GLU A 67 9.97 -12.49 8.04
N GLU A 68 9.19 -12.62 9.12
CA GLU A 68 9.09 -11.59 10.17
C GLU A 68 10.46 -11.23 10.78
N HIS A 69 11.40 -12.19 10.78
CA HIS A 69 12.76 -12.02 11.27
C HIS A 69 13.61 -11.00 10.47
N THR A 70 13.20 -10.64 9.25
CA THR A 70 13.88 -9.65 8.42
C THR A 70 13.40 -8.21 8.69
N MET A 71 12.30 -8.06 9.44
CA MET A 71 11.71 -6.74 9.70
C MET A 71 12.55 -5.93 10.69
N SER A 72 12.97 -4.74 10.24
CA SER A 72 13.51 -3.72 11.13
C SER A 72 12.41 -2.91 11.79
N ARG A 73 12.65 -2.45 13.03
CA ARG A 73 11.73 -1.56 13.73
C ARG A 73 11.82 -0.16 13.14
N LEU A 74 10.67 0.40 12.76
CA LEU A 74 10.58 1.82 12.41
C LEU A 74 10.89 2.68 13.65
N SER A 75 11.86 3.57 13.52
CA SER A 75 12.20 4.57 14.52
C SER A 75 12.00 5.96 13.94
N MET A 76 11.69 6.92 14.83
CA MET A 76 11.75 8.32 14.44
C MET A 76 13.21 8.73 14.28
N PRO A 77 13.52 9.62 13.31
CA PRO A 77 14.85 10.21 13.23
C PRO A 77 15.18 10.91 14.54
N SER A 78 16.44 10.83 14.96
CA SER A 78 16.92 11.61 16.09
C SER A 78 16.93 13.10 15.73
N THR A 79 16.89 13.97 16.75
CA THR A 79 16.96 15.43 16.55
C THR A 79 18.20 15.84 15.76
N ALA A 80 19.33 15.16 15.98
CA ALA A 80 20.57 15.38 15.23
C ALA A 80 20.45 15.00 13.75
N HIS A 81 19.74 13.91 13.41
CA HIS A 81 19.48 13.54 12.02
C HIS A 81 18.57 14.56 11.33
N LEU A 82 17.51 14.99 12.01
CA LEU A 82 16.60 16.03 11.52
C LEU A 82 17.35 17.33 11.20
N LEU A 83 18.20 17.79 12.12
CA LEU A 83 18.98 19.01 11.91
C LEU A 83 19.96 18.86 10.73
N LYS A 84 20.56 17.68 10.58
CA LYS A 84 21.47 17.38 9.47
C LYS A 84 20.75 17.39 8.12
N GLU A 85 19.54 16.84 8.02
CA GLU A 85 18.75 16.89 6.79
C GLU A 85 18.39 18.33 6.41
N ILE A 86 17.92 19.15 7.37
CA ILE A 86 17.60 20.57 7.13
C ILE A 86 18.83 21.36 6.64
N ILE A 87 20.04 21.03 7.12
CA ILE A 87 21.26 21.71 6.67
C ILE A 87 21.70 21.22 5.27
N HIS A 88 21.47 19.95 4.96
CA HIS A 88 21.88 19.33 3.69
C HIS A 88 20.93 19.68 2.53
N ASP A 89 19.64 19.84 2.80
CA ASP A 89 18.61 20.22 1.84
C ASP A 89 17.60 21.17 2.51
N PRO A 90 17.90 22.49 2.56
CA PRO A 90 17.16 23.47 3.35
C PRO A 90 15.77 23.84 2.82
#